data_AF-A0A6J8DMI5-F1
#
_entry.id   AF-A0A6J8DMI5-F1
#
_cell.length_a   1.000
_cell.length_b   1.000
_cell.length_c   1.000
_cell.angle_alpha   90.00
_cell.angle_beta   90.00
_cell.angle_gamma   90.00
#
_symmetry.space_group_name_H-M   'P 1'
#
loop_
_entity.id
_entity.type
_entity.pdbx_description
1 polymer ?
#
loop_
_entity_poly.entity_id
_entity_poly.type
_entity_poly.pdbx_seq_one_letter_code
_entity_poly.pdbx_strand_id
1 'polypeptide(L)'
;MTGDDSGYRFRNLLHNYIGDLLLGEAPWLNKTTVCSFPEPWYNQSSSVYHPINKSIHPTRSLSFYVGVYHNSMYGDLHVFMNTSANTLQMNYGIGSWLLYPKGTSDKFVGEGTNIVHKMIDLSSIQFHSSNLHGRSTINSVKVTSFETRAPPVFTKTSSQVNIGNIVG
;
A
#
# COMPACT_ATOMS: atom_id res chain seq x y z
N MET A 1 5.40 -12.25 3.88
CA MET A 1 5.19 -11.58 2.57
C MET A 1 3.98 -12.21 1.91
N THR A 2 2.77 -11.66 2.03
CA THR A 2 1.69 -12.04 1.11
C THR A 2 1.41 -10.83 0.21
N GLY A 3 2.30 -10.66 -0.78
CA GLY A 3 2.03 -9.82 -1.93
C GLY A 3 0.89 -10.48 -2.70
N ASP A 4 -0.32 -9.97 -2.47
CA ASP A 4 -1.50 -10.35 -3.25
C ASP A 4 -1.38 -9.70 -4.62
N ASP A 5 -0.88 -10.47 -5.59
CA ASP A 5 -0.95 -10.17 -7.01
C ASP A 5 -1.85 -11.21 -7.68
N SER A 6 -2.82 -10.76 -8.48
CA SER A 6 -3.82 -11.64 -9.11
C SER A 6 -3.14 -12.79 -9.87
N GLY A 7 -3.32 -14.01 -9.35
CA GLY A 7 -2.75 -15.23 -9.90
C GLY A 7 -1.22 -15.32 -9.87
N TYR A 8 -0.55 -14.62 -8.93
CA TYR A 8 0.92 -14.59 -8.80
C TYR A 8 1.67 -14.11 -10.04
N ARG A 9 0.98 -13.41 -10.94
CA ARG A 9 1.49 -13.05 -12.26
C ARG A 9 2.70 -12.14 -12.12
N PHE A 10 2.59 -11.03 -11.40
CA PHE A 10 3.69 -10.09 -11.28
C PHE A 10 4.91 -10.73 -10.63
N ARG A 11 4.71 -11.46 -9.53
CA ARG A 11 5.79 -12.11 -8.80
C ARG A 11 6.50 -13.13 -9.70
N ASN A 12 5.75 -13.96 -10.41
CA ASN A 12 6.35 -14.95 -11.32
C ASN A 12 7.15 -14.27 -12.43
N LEU A 13 6.64 -13.19 -13.04
CA LEU A 13 7.37 -12.48 -14.10
C LEU A 13 8.65 -11.86 -13.56
N LEU A 14 8.60 -11.23 -12.39
CA LEU A 14 9.77 -10.64 -11.76
C LEU A 14 10.83 -11.70 -11.47
N HIS A 15 10.45 -12.85 -10.95
CA HIS A 15 11.38 -13.94 -10.68
C HIS A 15 11.97 -14.54 -11.96
N ASN A 16 11.18 -14.71 -13.02
CA ASN A 16 11.69 -15.18 -14.31
C ASN A 16 12.66 -14.15 -14.92
N TYR A 17 12.31 -12.86 -14.90
CA TYR A 17 13.16 -11.79 -15.40
C TYR A 17 14.51 -11.73 -14.65
N ILE A 18 14.49 -11.80 -13.32
CA ILE A 18 15.71 -11.85 -12.51
C ILE A 18 16.50 -13.14 -12.80
N GLY A 19 15.82 -14.27 -12.95
CA GLY A 19 16.44 -15.54 -13.31
C GLY A 19 17.19 -15.48 -14.64
N ASP A 20 16.54 -14.96 -15.69
CA ASP A 20 17.13 -14.78 -17.01
C ASP A 20 18.41 -13.91 -16.91
N LEU A 21 18.33 -12.79 -16.18
CA LEU A 21 19.50 -11.91 -15.96
C LEU A 21 20.65 -12.60 -15.22
N LEU A 22 20.36 -13.40 -14.19
CA LEU A 22 21.38 -14.10 -13.40
C LEU A 22 22.05 -15.23 -14.19
N LEU A 23 21.32 -15.85 -15.11
CA LEU A 23 21.83 -16.93 -15.97
C LEU A 23 22.51 -16.39 -17.25
N GLY A 24 22.45 -15.08 -17.51
CA GLY A 24 22.97 -14.48 -18.73
C GLY A 24 22.09 -14.74 -19.96
N GLU A 25 20.85 -15.17 -19.73
CA GLU A 25 19.86 -15.39 -20.78
C GLU A 25 19.18 -14.07 -21.15
N ALA A 26 18.75 -13.95 -22.41
CA ALA A 26 17.99 -12.78 -22.85
C ALA A 26 16.57 -12.84 -22.26
N PRO A 27 16.14 -11.85 -21.44
CA PRO A 27 14.81 -11.92 -20.84
C PRO A 27 13.72 -11.85 -21.90
N TRP A 28 12.76 -12.77 -21.83
CA TRP A 28 11.64 -12.82 -22.78
C TRP A 28 10.67 -11.64 -22.63
N LEU A 29 10.68 -10.98 -21.46
CA LEU A 29 10.05 -9.68 -21.22
C LEU A 29 11.08 -8.57 -21.31
N ASN A 30 10.78 -7.54 -22.09
CA ASN A 30 11.61 -6.36 -22.23
C ASN A 30 10.94 -5.14 -21.58
N LYS A 31 11.63 -3.99 -21.61
CA LYS A 31 11.15 -2.74 -20.99
C LYS A 31 9.77 -2.31 -21.52
N THR A 32 9.42 -2.63 -22.77
CA THR A 32 8.14 -2.24 -23.36
C THR A 32 7.03 -3.24 -23.08
N THR A 33 7.34 -4.53 -22.92
CA THR A 33 6.32 -5.58 -22.70
C THR A 33 6.05 -5.88 -21.22
N VAL A 34 6.97 -5.54 -20.30
CA VAL A 34 6.79 -5.78 -18.86
C VAL A 34 5.59 -5.04 -18.26
N CYS A 35 5.28 -3.85 -18.79
CA CYS A 35 4.16 -3.03 -18.32
C CYS A 35 2.81 -3.42 -18.92
N SER A 36 2.80 -4.12 -20.06
CA SER A 36 1.58 -4.57 -20.76
C SER A 36 1.26 -6.03 -20.47
N PHE A 37 2.17 -6.79 -19.86
CA PHE A 37 1.94 -8.19 -19.54
C PHE A 37 0.64 -8.35 -18.72
N PRO A 38 -0.24 -9.32 -19.08
CA PRO A 38 0.00 -10.45 -19.98
C PRO A 38 -0.31 -10.24 -21.47
N GLU A 39 -0.65 -9.03 -21.90
CA GLU A 39 -0.88 -8.77 -23.33
C GLU A 39 0.43 -8.80 -24.13
N PRO A 40 0.43 -9.41 -25.34
CA PRO A 40 -0.71 -9.99 -26.06
C PRO A 40 -0.94 -11.50 -25.82
N TRP A 41 -0.11 -12.15 -25.01
CA TRP A 41 -0.11 -13.63 -24.88
C TRP A 41 -1.30 -14.21 -24.14
N TYR A 42 -1.96 -13.42 -23.29
CA TYR A 42 -3.15 -13.87 -22.58
C TYR A 42 -4.13 -12.71 -22.37
N ASN A 43 -5.38 -12.91 -22.78
CA ASN A 43 -6.45 -11.95 -22.49
C ASN A 43 -6.77 -12.01 -21.00
N GLN A 44 -6.49 -10.92 -20.28
CA GLN A 44 -6.95 -10.78 -18.91
C GLN A 44 -8.47 -10.65 -18.91
N SER A 45 -9.19 -11.62 -18.31
CA SER A 45 -10.53 -11.34 -17.82
C SER A 45 -10.42 -10.14 -16.91
N SER A 46 -11.24 -9.11 -17.14
CA SER A 46 -11.22 -7.89 -16.35
C SER A 46 -11.29 -8.27 -14.88
N SER A 47 -10.20 -8.03 -14.15
CA SER A 47 -10.26 -7.93 -12.70
C SER A 47 -11.39 -6.95 -12.41
N VAL A 48 -12.34 -7.34 -11.55
CA VAL A 48 -13.42 -6.45 -11.13
C VAL A 48 -12.75 -5.28 -10.41
N TYR A 49 -12.45 -4.23 -11.15
CA TYR A 49 -11.94 -2.99 -10.58
C TYR A 49 -13.04 -2.43 -9.71
N HIS A 50 -12.78 -2.33 -8.42
CA HIS A 50 -13.71 -1.71 -7.48
C HIS A 50 -13.33 -0.23 -7.42
N PRO A 51 -14.05 0.67 -8.12
CA PRO A 51 -13.68 2.07 -8.13
C PRO A 51 -13.68 2.63 -6.71
N ILE A 52 -12.55 3.23 -6.33
CA ILE A 52 -12.41 3.90 -5.03
C ILE A 52 -13.26 5.17 -5.06
N ASN A 53 -14.19 5.29 -4.13
CA ASN A 53 -14.98 6.51 -3.97
C ASN A 53 -14.14 7.61 -3.30
N LYS A 54 -13.64 8.55 -4.09
CA LYS A 54 -12.77 9.66 -3.65
C LYS A 54 -13.54 10.83 -3.03
N SER A 55 -14.87 10.79 -3.01
CA SER A 55 -15.73 11.86 -2.47
C SER A 55 -16.02 11.71 -0.98
N ILE A 56 -15.58 10.61 -0.35
CA ILE A 56 -15.78 10.39 1.09
C ILE A 56 -14.78 11.23 1.87
N HIS A 57 -15.28 12.01 2.82
CA HIS A 57 -14.45 12.81 3.71
C HIS A 57 -14.06 12.05 4.99
N PRO A 58 -12.85 12.28 5.52
CA PRO A 58 -12.41 11.64 6.75
C PRO A 58 -13.21 12.19 7.95
N THR A 59 -13.46 11.33 8.94
CA THR A 59 -14.18 11.66 10.18
C THR A 59 -13.42 12.60 11.12
N ARG A 60 -12.10 12.66 11.01
CA ARG A 60 -11.20 13.51 11.79
C ARG A 60 -10.13 14.10 10.86
N SER A 61 -9.47 15.16 11.31
CA SER A 61 -8.38 15.77 10.54
C SER A 61 -7.31 14.74 10.16
N LEU A 62 -6.80 14.84 8.93
CA LEU A 62 -5.82 13.90 8.39
C LEU A 62 -4.51 13.88 9.21
N SER A 63 -4.19 14.98 9.89
CA SER A 63 -2.98 15.10 10.72
C SER A 63 -2.92 14.08 11.86
N PHE A 64 -4.06 13.60 12.35
CA PHE A 64 -4.10 12.58 13.41
C PHE A 64 -3.50 11.23 12.99
N TYR A 65 -3.55 10.92 11.69
CA TYR A 65 -3.08 9.66 11.14
C TYR A 65 -1.60 9.69 10.76
N VAL A 66 -1.00 10.88 10.61
CA VAL A 66 0.40 11.05 10.25
C VAL A 66 1.31 10.45 11.32
N GLY A 67 2.32 9.69 10.90
CA GLY A 67 3.31 9.11 11.81
C GLY A 67 4.05 7.92 11.23
N VAL A 68 4.94 7.37 12.06
CA VAL A 68 5.63 6.10 11.84
C VAL A 68 4.94 5.03 12.69
N TYR A 69 4.64 3.90 12.07
CA TYR A 69 3.98 2.76 12.68
C TYR A 69 4.87 1.54 12.55
N HIS A 70 5.19 0.89 13.66
CA HIS A 70 6.11 -0.24 13.71
C HIS A 70 5.39 -1.54 14.04
N ASN A 71 5.79 -2.61 13.38
CA ASN A 71 5.49 -3.98 13.77
C ASN A 71 6.78 -4.79 13.74
N SER A 72 7.06 -5.57 14.79
CA SER A 72 8.35 -6.28 14.92
C SER A 72 8.64 -7.29 13.80
N MET A 73 7.59 -7.84 13.16
CA MET A 73 7.73 -8.84 12.09
C MET A 73 7.60 -8.24 10.69
N TYR A 74 6.91 -7.09 10.57
CA TYR A 74 6.63 -6.45 9.29
C TYR A 74 7.46 -5.16 9.07
N GLY A 75 8.18 -4.67 10.06
CA GLY A 75 8.97 -3.44 9.99
C GLY A 75 8.13 -2.17 10.09
N ASP A 76 8.57 -1.13 9.39
CA ASP A 76 8.02 0.22 9.51
C ASP A 76 7.10 0.59 8.36
N LEU A 77 6.00 1.24 8.73
CA LEU A 77 5.00 1.81 7.85
C LEU A 77 4.91 3.30 8.12
N HIS A 78 5.04 4.10 7.07
CA HIS A 78 5.08 5.57 7.17
C HIS A 78 3.82 6.15 6.58
N VAL A 79 3.10 6.97 7.35
CA VAL A 79 1.92 7.70 6.89
C VAL A 79 2.20 9.19 6.98
N PHE A 80 2.04 9.90 5.87
CA PHE A 80 2.24 11.34 5.80
C PHE A 80 1.13 11.99 4.99
N MET A 81 1.02 13.31 5.13
CA MET A 81 0.02 14.09 4.43
C MET A 81 0.58 14.56 3.09
N ASN A 82 -0.14 14.29 2.01
CA ASN A 82 0.08 14.95 0.74
C ASN A 82 -0.74 16.25 0.74
N THR A 83 -0.09 17.37 1.03
CA THR A 83 -0.74 18.68 1.18
C THR A 83 -1.36 19.19 -0.12
N SER A 84 -0.75 18.88 -1.28
CA SER A 84 -1.25 19.28 -2.59
C SER A 84 -2.57 18.59 -2.95
N ALA A 85 -2.70 17.31 -2.61
CA ALA A 85 -3.89 16.51 -2.90
C ALA A 85 -4.91 16.48 -1.74
N ASN A 86 -4.54 17.02 -0.57
CA ASN A 86 -5.29 16.87 0.68
C ASN A 86 -5.69 15.40 0.97
N THR A 87 -4.74 14.49 0.74
CA THR A 87 -4.89 13.05 0.98
C THR A 87 -3.77 12.55 1.90
N LEU A 88 -3.95 11.36 2.45
CA LEU A 88 -2.86 10.65 3.11
C LEU A 88 -2.09 9.84 2.07
N GLN A 89 -0.78 9.78 2.23
CA GLN A 89 0.08 8.85 1.52
C GLN A 89 0.72 7.90 2.52
N MET A 90 0.79 6.64 2.14
CA MET A 90 1.39 5.58 2.92
C MET A 90 2.53 4.95 2.16
N ASN A 91 3.71 4.87 2.78
CA ASN A 91 4.85 4.14 2.26
C ASN A 91 5.15 2.92 3.14
N TYR A 92 5.44 1.81 2.49
CA TYR A 92 5.86 0.56 3.14
C TYR A 92 6.75 -0.23 2.18
N GLY A 93 7.99 -0.52 2.61
CA GLY A 93 9.01 -1.07 1.73
C GLY A 93 9.20 -0.20 0.48
N ILE A 94 9.10 -0.81 -0.70
CA ILE A 94 9.18 -0.12 -2.00
C ILE A 94 7.83 0.42 -2.50
N GLY A 95 6.76 0.17 -1.75
CA GLY A 95 5.40 0.52 -2.16
C GLY A 95 4.91 1.84 -1.60
N SER A 96 4.06 2.51 -2.39
CA SER A 96 3.40 3.75 -2.05
C SER A 96 1.92 3.68 -2.43
N TRP A 97 1.05 4.17 -1.54
CA TRP A 97 -0.39 4.20 -1.73
C TRP A 97 -0.98 5.55 -1.33
N LEU A 98 -1.91 6.07 -2.13
CA LEU A 98 -2.78 7.17 -1.73
C LEU A 98 -3.97 6.60 -0.95
N LEU A 99 -4.23 7.12 0.23
CA LEU A 99 -5.29 6.62 1.10
C LEU A 99 -6.55 7.47 0.98
N TYR A 100 -7.67 6.81 0.71
CA TYR A 100 -8.99 7.42 0.61
C TYR A 100 -9.92 6.90 1.72
N PRO A 101 -10.68 7.76 2.39
CA PRO A 101 -11.60 7.34 3.44
C PRO A 101 -12.62 6.30 2.96
N LYS A 102 -12.93 5.34 3.83
CA LYS A 102 -13.90 4.26 3.59
C LYS A 102 -14.98 4.30 4.66
N GLY A 103 -16.06 5.03 4.39
CA GLY A 103 -17.17 5.22 5.33
C GLY A 103 -16.79 6.07 6.55
N THR A 104 -17.35 5.75 7.72
CA THR A 104 -17.35 6.64 8.91
C THR A 104 -16.48 6.14 10.09
N SER A 105 -15.54 5.22 9.89
CA SER A 105 -14.89 4.50 11.01
C SER A 105 -13.36 4.42 10.93
N ASP A 106 -12.67 5.56 10.76
CA ASP A 106 -11.18 5.65 10.67
C ASP A 106 -10.58 4.57 9.75
N LYS A 107 -11.32 4.25 8.69
CA LYS A 107 -11.00 3.22 7.70
C LYS A 107 -10.66 3.91 6.39
N PHE A 108 -9.73 3.30 5.67
CA PHE A 108 -9.24 3.79 4.40
C PHE A 108 -9.08 2.62 3.43
N VAL A 109 -9.13 2.95 2.15
CA VAL A 109 -8.62 2.12 1.06
C VAL A 109 -7.36 2.77 0.51
N GLY A 110 -6.41 1.97 0.04
CA GLY A 110 -5.17 2.46 -0.57
C GLY A 110 -5.18 2.21 -2.07
N GLU A 111 -5.03 3.26 -2.86
CA GLU A 111 -4.77 3.19 -4.30
C GLU A 111 -3.26 3.15 -4.52
N GLY A 112 -2.75 2.06 -5.10
CA GLY A 112 -1.31 1.94 -5.38
C GLY A 112 -0.84 3.02 -6.36
N THR A 113 0.37 3.54 -6.16
CA THR A 113 1.00 4.48 -7.10
C THR A 113 2.19 3.85 -7.81
N ASN A 114 2.58 4.44 -8.96
CA ASN A 114 3.70 3.98 -9.78
C ASN A 114 3.56 2.49 -10.16
N ILE A 115 4.64 1.72 -9.96
CA ILE A 115 4.69 0.28 -10.26
C ILE A 115 3.67 -0.52 -9.43
N VAL A 116 3.33 -0.04 -8.22
CA VAL A 116 2.42 -0.74 -7.28
C VAL A 116 0.95 -0.60 -7.66
N HIS A 117 0.58 0.42 -8.45
CA HIS A 117 -0.79 0.59 -8.98
C HIS A 117 -1.31 -0.64 -9.72
N LYS A 118 -0.41 -1.40 -10.37
CA LYS A 118 -0.77 -2.61 -11.13
C LYS A 118 -0.72 -3.89 -10.30
N MET A 119 -0.28 -3.81 -9.04
CA MET A 119 -0.01 -5.00 -8.22
C MET A 119 -1.06 -5.18 -7.15
N ILE A 120 -1.24 -4.17 -6.31
CA ILE A 120 -2.03 -4.31 -5.10
C ILE A 120 -2.65 -2.97 -4.70
N ASP A 121 -3.98 -2.95 -4.72
CA ASP A 121 -4.76 -1.96 -4.00
C ASP A 121 -5.08 -2.51 -2.60
N LEU A 122 -5.05 -1.61 -1.62
CA LEU A 122 -5.31 -1.98 -0.23
C LEU A 122 -6.79 -1.83 0.05
N SER A 123 -7.49 -2.96 0.14
CA SER A 123 -8.93 -3.03 0.32
C SER A 123 -9.42 -2.58 1.69
N SER A 124 -8.57 -2.63 2.72
CA SER A 124 -8.91 -2.20 4.08
C SER A 124 -7.69 -1.87 4.93
N ILE A 125 -7.57 -0.59 5.28
CA ILE A 125 -6.66 -0.06 6.28
C ILE A 125 -7.52 0.51 7.40
N GLN A 126 -7.32 0.05 8.64
CA GLN A 126 -8.11 0.50 9.79
C GLN A 126 -7.20 1.08 10.84
N PHE A 127 -7.36 2.36 11.15
CA PHE A 127 -6.69 2.99 12.28
C PHE A 127 -7.51 2.75 13.54
N HIS A 128 -6.83 2.45 14.64
CA HIS A 128 -7.47 2.36 15.95
C HIS A 128 -7.09 3.58 16.78
N SER A 129 -8.12 4.11 17.45
CA SER A 129 -7.95 5.20 18.40
C SER A 129 -8.09 4.72 19.82
N SER A 130 -7.28 5.25 20.71
CA SER A 130 -7.43 5.13 22.16
C SER A 130 -7.77 6.49 22.74
N ASN A 131 -8.68 6.51 23.71
CA ASN A 131 -8.98 7.70 24.49
C ASN A 131 -8.04 7.77 25.68
N LEU A 132 -7.09 8.70 25.66
CA LEU A 132 -6.23 9.01 26.79
C LEU A 132 -6.58 10.42 27.28
N HIS A 133 -6.95 10.56 28.56
CA HIS A 133 -7.29 11.85 29.18
C HIS A 133 -8.33 12.69 28.40
N GLY A 134 -9.34 12.04 27.81
CA GLY A 134 -10.39 12.72 27.03
C GLY A 134 -9.97 13.14 25.62
N ARG A 135 -8.76 12.80 25.16
CA ARG A 135 -8.31 13.01 23.78
C ARG A 135 -8.24 11.68 23.03
N SER A 136 -9.01 11.57 21.94
CA SER A 136 -8.92 10.44 21.01
C SER A 136 -7.64 10.57 20.17
N THR A 137 -6.72 9.63 20.33
CA THR A 137 -5.44 9.61 19.61
C THR A 137 -5.30 8.30 18.84
N ILE A 138 -4.75 8.38 17.63
CA ILE A 138 -4.44 7.18 16.82
C ILE A 138 -3.20 6.52 17.40
N ASN A 139 -3.32 5.27 17.81
CA ASN A 139 -2.24 4.52 18.44
C ASN A 139 -1.73 3.36 17.58
N SER A 140 -2.51 2.90 16.60
CA SER A 140 -2.16 1.76 15.77
C SER A 140 -2.92 1.76 14.45
N VAL A 141 -2.41 0.99 13.50
CA VAL A 141 -3.04 0.74 12.20
C VAL A 141 -2.98 -0.74 11.86
N LYS A 142 -4.09 -1.28 11.38
CA LYS A 142 -4.22 -2.65 10.89
C LYS A 142 -4.38 -2.63 9.37
N VAL A 143 -3.54 -3.39 8.68
CA VAL A 143 -3.53 -3.46 7.21
C VAL A 143 -3.93 -4.86 6.77
N THR A 144 -5.22 -5.07 6.49
CA THR A 144 -5.77 -6.41 6.20
C THR A 144 -5.26 -6.99 4.88
N SER A 145 -4.93 -6.13 3.92
CA SER A 145 -4.42 -6.57 2.62
C SER A 145 -3.02 -7.18 2.67
N PHE A 146 -2.29 -7.04 3.78
CA PHE A 146 -0.96 -7.64 3.94
C PHE A 146 -0.96 -9.09 4.40
N GLU A 147 -2.07 -9.57 4.99
CA GLU A 147 -2.36 -10.96 5.33
C GLU A 147 -3.81 -11.00 5.82
N THR A 148 -4.69 -11.73 5.15
CA THR A 148 -6.14 -11.69 5.43
C THR A 148 -6.53 -12.50 6.66
N ARG A 149 -5.80 -13.58 6.98
CA ARG A 149 -6.12 -14.49 8.10
C ARG A 149 -5.63 -13.97 9.44
N ALA A 150 -4.45 -13.36 9.47
CA ALA A 150 -3.85 -12.75 10.63
C ALA A 150 -3.27 -11.37 10.29
N PRO A 151 -4.12 -10.35 10.07
CA PRO A 151 -3.68 -9.03 9.65
C PRO A 151 -2.63 -8.42 10.58
N PRO A 152 -1.51 -7.89 10.04
CA PRO A 152 -0.54 -7.19 10.86
C PRO A 152 -1.15 -5.92 11.45
N VAL A 153 -0.82 -5.66 12.71
CA VAL A 153 -1.13 -4.43 13.43
C VAL A 153 0.18 -3.72 13.75
N PHE A 154 0.31 -2.48 13.30
CA PHE A 154 1.47 -1.64 13.52
C PHE A 154 1.14 -0.61 14.61
N THR A 155 2.04 -0.44 15.57
CA THR A 155 1.88 0.51 16.68
C THR A 155 2.57 1.82 16.34
N LYS A 156 1.91 2.94 16.59
CA LYS A 156 2.46 4.27 16.31
C LYS A 156 3.65 4.54 17.24
N THR A 157 4.82 4.75 16.68
CA THR A 157 6.07 5.04 17.43
C THR A 157 6.45 6.52 17.36
N SER A 158 6.04 7.22 16.30
CA SER A 158 6.29 8.65 16.12
C SER A 158 5.11 9.34 15.45
N SER A 159 4.84 10.60 15.84
CA SER A 159 3.87 11.47 15.15
C SER A 159 4.52 12.36 14.09
N GLN A 160 5.84 12.28 13.92
CA GLN A 160 6.61 13.00 12.90
C GLN A 160 7.24 12.01 11.93
N VAL A 161 7.17 12.33 10.63
CA VAL A 161 7.84 11.58 9.57
C VAL A 161 9.02 12.44 9.10
N ASN A 162 10.25 11.98 9.36
CA ASN A 162 11.44 12.62 8.79
C ASN A 162 11.58 12.19 7.33
N ILE A 163 11.21 13.08 6.41
CA ILE A 163 11.22 12.84 4.95
C ILE A 163 12.65 12.76 4.38
N GLY A 164 13.68 13.08 5.19
CA GLY A 164 15.08 13.17 4.76
C GLY A 164 15.76 11.87 4.32
N ASN A 165 15.17 10.70 4.56
CA ASN A 165 15.82 9.39 4.30
C ASN A 165 15.07 8.49 3.30
N ILE A 166 14.10 9.01 2.53
CA ILE A 166 13.27 8.20 1.60
C ILE A 166 13.80 8.21 0.15
N VAL A 167 15.03 8.70 -0.09
CA VAL A 167 15.67 8.58 -1.41
C VAL A 167 17.06 7.97 -1.24
N GLY A 168 17.15 6.69 -1.59
CA GLY A 168 18.37 5.92 -1.76
C GLY A 168 18.11 4.83 -2.77
#